data_AF-A0A6C0IUZ8-F1
#
_entry.id   AF-A0A6C0IUZ8-F1
#
_cell.length_a   1.000
_cell.length_b   1.000
_cell.length_c   1.000
_cell.angle_alpha   90.00
_cell.angle_beta   90.00
_cell.angle_gamma   90.00
#
_symmetry.space_group_name_H-M   'P 1'
#
loop_
_entity.id
_entity.type
_entity.pdbx_description
1 polymer ?
#
loop_
_entity_poly.entity_id
_entity_poly.type
_entity_poly.pdbx_seq_one_letter_code
_entity_poly.pdbx_strand_id
1 'polypeptide(L)'
;MNLQIRYYIIVVLFLTLIYLKYENFCDKKKIEMMSNTDTIINQLDKKYGNDIQSIRKLSQIVLKLQGKDNQDKKNTLTIPYNVRIEGNLTLEGTLAYLPKGSIIEFTGKVAPIGWNICDGTKDGKIDKSIPDLRERFIVGYKSKSEYNKIGNTGGTNVQKITIDNIPSHSHTIKIDGEHTHNISLGRYKDRRGSINNPWKGNSRRTINGGTEYTKYAGNHSHGGNVVKTGDNTPYDNRPPYYVLMYIIKK
;
A
#
# COMPACT_ATOMS: atom_id res chain seq x y z
N MET A 1 -62.99 96.91 23.58
CA MET A 1 -63.90 95.77 23.78
C MET A 1 -63.53 95.13 25.11
N ASN A 2 -64.05 95.69 26.22
CA ASN A 2 -63.65 95.36 27.60
C ASN A 2 -64.46 94.15 28.09
N LEU A 3 -63.85 92.96 28.10
CA LEU A 3 -64.41 91.82 28.82
C LEU A 3 -64.31 92.10 30.32
N GLN A 4 -65.47 92.16 30.99
CA GLN A 4 -65.56 92.40 32.43
C GLN A 4 -64.87 91.27 33.22
N ILE A 5 -64.16 91.64 34.29
CA ILE A 5 -63.41 90.77 35.23
C ILE A 5 -64.18 89.51 35.68
N ARG A 6 -65.52 89.55 35.67
CA ARG A 6 -66.39 88.41 36.00
C ARG A 6 -66.16 87.18 35.11
N TYR A 7 -65.78 87.35 33.84
CA TYR A 7 -65.54 86.21 32.94
C TYR A 7 -64.26 85.44 33.27
N TYR A 8 -63.20 86.12 33.75
CA TYR A 8 -61.96 85.47 34.14
C TYR A 8 -62.13 84.57 35.38
N ILE A 9 -62.94 85.00 36.35
CA ILE A 9 -63.22 84.22 37.57
C ILE A 9 -63.93 82.91 37.24
N ILE A 10 -64.88 82.93 36.30
CA ILE A 10 -65.61 81.73 35.87
C ILE A 10 -64.67 80.74 35.17
N VAL A 11 -63.77 81.22 34.31
CA VAL A 11 -62.81 80.35 33.60
C VAL A 11 -61.83 79.71 34.58
N VAL A 12 -61.33 80.46 35.56
CA VAL A 12 -60.43 79.91 36.60
C VAL A 12 -61.14 78.85 37.44
N LEU A 13 -62.39 79.09 37.85
CA LEU A 13 -63.20 78.11 38.58
C LEU A 13 -63.48 76.84 37.76
N PHE A 14 -63.67 76.99 36.45
CA PHE A 14 -63.88 75.84 35.57
C PHE A 14 -62.60 74.99 35.42
N LEU A 15 -61.45 75.65 35.29
CA LEU A 15 -60.15 74.97 35.21
C LEU A 15 -59.77 74.27 36.52
N THR A 16 -60.08 74.86 37.68
CA THR A 16 -59.83 74.22 38.98
C THR A 16 -60.75 73.01 39.19
N LEU A 17 -62.01 73.07 38.75
CA LEU A 17 -62.93 71.93 38.77
C LEU A 17 -62.45 70.77 37.88
N ILE A 18 -61.92 71.07 36.69
CA ILE A 18 -61.33 70.06 35.81
C ILE A 18 -60.10 69.42 36.46
N TYR A 19 -59.22 70.24 37.06
CA TYR A 19 -58.03 69.76 37.76
C TYR A 19 -58.37 68.85 38.95
N LEU A 20 -59.34 69.26 39.78
CA LEU A 20 -59.84 68.46 40.91
C LEU A 20 -60.50 67.15 40.44
N LYS A 21 -61.20 67.16 39.30
CA LYS A 21 -61.78 65.95 38.73
C LYS A 21 -60.71 65.02 38.18
N TYR A 22 -59.64 65.55 37.58
CA TYR A 22 -58.51 64.77 37.08
C TYR A 22 -57.73 64.09 38.22
N GLU A 23 -57.41 64.82 39.29
CA GLU A 23 -56.77 64.27 40.50
C GLU A 23 -57.63 63.17 41.15
N ASN A 24 -58.96 63.37 41.23
CA ASN A 24 -59.86 62.36 41.82
C ASN A 24 -60.13 61.14 40.92
N PHE A 25 -59.99 61.26 39.59
CA PHE A 25 -60.21 60.14 38.66
C PHE A 25 -58.95 59.30 38.44
N CYS A 26 -57.76 59.89 38.63
CA CYS A 26 -56.49 59.18 38.61
C CYS A 26 -56.11 58.68 40.01
N ASP A 27 -56.85 57.70 40.51
CA ASP A 27 -56.41 56.88 41.64
C ASP A 27 -55.13 56.12 41.24
N LYS A 28 -53.95 56.65 41.56
CA LYS A 28 -52.62 56.12 41.21
C LYS A 28 -52.30 54.76 41.85
N LYS A 29 -53.31 54.03 42.35
CA LYS A 29 -53.19 52.75 43.06
C LYS A 29 -53.98 51.60 42.43
N LYS A 30 -54.13 51.60 41.11
CA LYS A 30 -54.32 50.34 40.35
C LYS A 30 -53.14 50.09 39.43
N ILE A 31 -51.98 49.81 40.03
CA ILE A 31 -51.02 48.90 39.42
C ILE A 31 -51.68 47.53 39.52
N GLU A 32 -51.84 46.86 38.38
CA GLU A 32 -52.48 45.56 38.26
C GLU A 32 -52.01 44.61 39.36
N MET A 33 -52.95 44.00 40.10
CA MET A 33 -52.63 42.89 40.98
C MET A 33 -52.31 41.68 40.09
N MET A 34 -51.05 41.52 39.71
CA MET A 34 -50.55 40.19 39.34
C MET A 34 -50.73 39.32 40.58
N SER A 35 -51.65 38.36 40.49
CA SER A 35 -51.78 37.26 41.44
C SER A 35 -50.38 36.70 41.71
N ASN A 36 -49.98 36.77 42.98
CA ASN A 36 -48.70 36.40 43.60
C ASN A 36 -47.89 35.31 42.85
N THR A 37 -47.31 35.69 41.71
CA THR A 37 -46.52 34.80 40.85
C THR A 37 -45.31 34.26 41.58
N ASP A 38 -44.80 35.02 42.55
CA ASP A 38 -43.69 34.62 43.40
C ASP A 38 -44.04 33.41 44.27
N THR A 39 -45.26 33.31 44.80
CA THR A 39 -45.69 32.10 45.52
C THR A 39 -45.80 30.86 44.63
N ILE A 40 -46.29 31.01 43.40
CA ILE A 40 -46.40 29.90 42.44
C ILE A 40 -45.00 29.47 41.99
N ILE A 41 -44.12 30.43 41.68
CA ILE A 41 -42.72 30.18 41.31
C ILE A 41 -41.98 29.48 42.45
N ASN A 42 -42.14 29.94 43.70
CA ASN A 42 -41.51 29.31 44.87
C ASN A 42 -42.02 27.88 45.12
N GLN A 43 -43.32 27.63 44.89
CA GLN A 43 -43.88 26.27 44.99
C GLN A 43 -43.37 25.35 43.87
N LEU A 44 -43.26 25.87 42.64
CA LEU A 44 -42.70 25.14 41.51
C LEU A 44 -41.21 24.83 41.72
N ASP A 45 -40.42 25.79 42.19
CA ASP A 45 -38.99 25.60 42.45
C ASP A 45 -38.74 24.66 43.63
N LYS A 46 -39.56 24.76 44.69
CA LYS A 46 -39.52 23.81 45.82
C LYS A 46 -39.89 22.38 45.39
N LYS A 47 -40.84 22.23 44.47
CA LYS A 47 -41.34 20.92 44.05
C LYS A 47 -40.50 20.28 42.95
N TYR A 48 -39.94 21.07 42.04
CA TYR A 48 -39.30 20.57 40.81
C TYR A 48 -37.92 21.18 40.53
N GLY A 49 -37.44 22.15 41.31
CA GLY A 49 -36.16 22.84 41.06
C GLY A 49 -34.95 21.88 41.05
N ASN A 50 -34.93 20.92 41.98
CA ASN A 50 -33.91 19.87 42.03
C ASN A 50 -33.98 18.93 40.82
N ASP A 51 -35.18 18.58 40.37
CA ASP A 51 -35.38 17.72 39.20
C ASP A 51 -34.96 18.43 37.91
N ILE A 52 -35.31 19.72 37.77
CA ILE A 52 -34.91 20.57 36.65
C ILE A 52 -33.38 20.71 36.60
N GLN A 53 -32.73 20.91 37.75
CA GLN A 53 -31.26 20.94 37.81
C GLN A 53 -30.64 19.59 37.45
N SER A 54 -31.23 18.48 37.89
CA SER A 54 -30.75 17.13 37.57
C SER A 54 -30.87 16.84 36.08
N ILE A 55 -31.99 17.23 35.44
CA ILE A 55 -32.20 17.12 33.99
C ILE A 55 -31.19 17.97 33.22
N ARG A 56 -30.90 19.20 33.67
CA ARG A 56 -29.87 20.05 33.06
C ARG A 56 -28.48 19.44 33.16
N LYS A 57 -28.12 18.85 34.31
CA LYS A 57 -26.83 18.15 34.50
C LYS A 57 -26.73 16.92 33.60
N LEU A 58 -27.78 16.12 33.49
CA LEU A 58 -27.84 14.98 32.57
C LEU A 58 -27.69 15.43 31.11
N SER A 59 -28.37 16.50 30.71
CA SER A 59 -28.22 17.10 29.38
C SER A 59 -26.77 17.54 29.11
N GLN A 60 -26.11 18.19 30.08
CA GLN A 60 -24.70 18.56 29.96
C GLN A 60 -23.77 17.35 29.82
N ILE A 61 -24.04 16.25 30.55
CA ILE A 61 -23.28 15.01 30.43
C ILE A 61 -23.46 14.39 29.05
N VAL A 62 -24.70 14.33 28.53
CA VAL A 62 -24.98 13.82 27.18
C VAL A 62 -24.27 14.66 26.11
N LEU A 63 -24.27 16.00 26.25
CA LEU A 63 -23.56 16.90 25.34
C LEU A 63 -22.05 16.67 25.35
N LYS A 64 -21.45 16.44 26.53
CA LYS A 64 -20.04 16.08 26.67
C LYS A 64 -19.72 14.72 26.06
N LEU A 65 -20.59 13.72 26.27
CA LEU A 65 -20.44 12.39 25.68
C LEU A 65 -20.55 12.39 24.15
N GLN A 66 -21.32 13.32 23.58
CA GLN A 66 -21.44 13.54 22.13
C GLN A 66 -20.34 14.44 21.53
N GLY A 67 -19.38 14.90 22.36
CA GLY A 67 -18.29 15.79 21.94
C GLY A 67 -18.77 17.14 21.39
N LYS A 68 -19.99 17.57 21.73
CA LYS A 68 -20.61 18.80 21.18
C LYS A 68 -20.00 20.10 21.72
N ASP A 69 -19.21 20.02 22.78
CA ASP A 69 -18.47 21.14 23.38
C ASP A 69 -17.13 21.44 22.67
N ASN A 70 -16.72 20.60 21.72
CA ASN A 70 -15.48 20.74 20.97
C ASN A 70 -15.75 20.67 19.46
N GLN A 71 -15.42 21.74 18.73
CA GLN A 71 -15.69 21.83 17.29
C GLN A 71 -15.03 20.69 16.49
N ASP A 72 -13.90 20.16 16.95
CA ASP A 72 -13.16 19.08 16.28
C ASP A 72 -13.72 17.68 16.58
N LYS A 73 -14.59 17.55 17.60
CA LYS A 73 -15.13 16.27 18.10
C LYS A 73 -16.65 16.17 18.00
N LYS A 74 -17.29 17.11 17.31
CA LYS A 74 -18.74 17.17 17.15
C LYS A 74 -19.25 15.84 16.56
N ASN A 75 -20.21 15.22 17.25
CA ASN A 75 -20.82 13.93 16.88
C ASN A 75 -19.89 12.71 17.01
N THR A 76 -18.87 12.78 17.88
CA THR A 76 -18.01 11.63 18.20
C THR A 76 -18.38 11.04 19.56
N LEU A 77 -18.37 9.71 19.67
CA LEU A 77 -18.50 8.99 20.94
C LEU A 77 -17.10 8.53 21.37
N THR A 78 -16.54 9.14 22.42
CA THR A 78 -15.26 8.72 23.01
C THR A 78 -15.54 7.84 24.21
N ILE A 79 -15.19 6.55 24.14
CA ILE A 79 -15.29 5.61 25.25
C ILE A 79 -13.85 5.41 25.79
N PRO A 80 -13.54 5.84 27.01
CA PRO A 80 -12.16 5.84 27.53
C PRO A 80 -11.60 4.44 27.85
N TYR A 81 -12.43 3.41 27.74
CA TYR A 81 -12.11 2.04 28.12
C TYR A 81 -12.68 1.03 27.10
N ASN A 82 -12.78 -0.24 27.50
CA ASN A 82 -13.23 -1.33 26.66
C ASN A 82 -14.75 -1.27 26.40
N VAL A 83 -15.13 -1.60 25.17
CA VAL A 83 -16.53 -1.84 24.78
C VAL A 83 -16.72 -3.34 24.60
N ARG A 84 -17.59 -3.95 25.41
CA ARG A 84 -18.05 -5.33 25.20
C ARG A 84 -19.44 -5.28 24.57
N ILE A 85 -19.58 -5.87 23.38
CA ILE A 85 -20.86 -5.98 22.67
C ILE A 85 -21.21 -7.47 22.65
N GLU A 86 -22.25 -7.87 23.40
CA GLU A 86 -22.67 -9.28 23.49
C GLU A 86 -23.47 -9.74 22.27
N GLY A 87 -23.95 -8.80 21.44
CA GLY A 87 -24.66 -9.07 20.20
C GLY A 87 -23.91 -8.59 18.95
N ASN A 88 -24.64 -8.38 17.87
CA ASN A 88 -24.07 -7.94 16.59
C ASN A 88 -23.86 -6.42 16.57
N LEU A 89 -22.69 -5.98 16.10
CA LEU A 89 -22.40 -4.58 15.79
C LEU A 89 -22.63 -4.36 14.29
N THR A 90 -23.64 -3.55 13.93
CA THR A 90 -23.87 -3.12 12.55
C THR A 90 -23.29 -1.72 12.37
N LEU A 91 -22.37 -1.56 11.41
CA LEU A 91 -21.75 -0.28 11.08
C LEU A 91 -22.11 0.09 9.64
N GLU A 92 -22.77 1.23 9.46
CA GLU A 92 -23.05 1.79 8.12
C GLU A 92 -21.86 2.56 7.54
N GLY A 93 -20.78 2.72 8.32
CA GLY A 93 -19.56 3.44 7.95
C GLY A 93 -18.28 2.60 8.03
N THR A 94 -17.12 3.25 7.85
CA THR A 94 -15.81 2.58 7.84
C THR A 94 -15.27 2.32 9.25
N LEU A 95 -14.99 1.06 9.59
CA LEU A 95 -14.26 0.69 10.80
C LEU A 95 -12.74 0.90 10.58
N ALA A 96 -12.21 2.06 10.97
CA ALA A 96 -10.79 2.37 10.88
C ALA A 96 -10.05 2.05 12.18
N TYR A 97 -9.95 0.75 12.54
CA TYR A 97 -9.21 0.32 13.73
C TYR A 97 -7.70 0.14 13.49
N LEU A 98 -7.27 0.16 12.24
CA LEU A 98 -5.85 0.01 11.90
C LEU A 98 -5.10 1.31 12.22
N PRO A 99 -3.96 1.22 12.93
CA PRO A 99 -3.08 2.36 13.15
C PRO A 99 -2.70 3.06 11.85
N LYS A 100 -2.44 4.36 11.91
CA LYS A 100 -1.84 5.09 10.80
C LYS A 100 -0.52 4.44 10.39
N GLY A 101 -0.30 4.28 9.09
CA GLY A 101 0.87 3.57 8.57
C GLY A 101 0.71 2.05 8.44
N SER A 102 -0.43 1.46 8.85
CA SER A 102 -0.74 0.07 8.52
C SER A 102 -0.84 -0.13 7.01
N ILE A 103 -0.20 -1.18 6.51
CA ILE A 103 -0.21 -1.58 5.10
C ILE A 103 -1.02 -2.85 4.97
N ILE A 104 -1.89 -2.91 3.96
CA ILE A 104 -2.68 -4.10 3.63
C ILE A 104 -2.66 -4.36 2.13
N GLU A 105 -2.81 -5.62 1.74
CA GLU A 105 -3.09 -6.02 0.38
C GLU A 105 -4.53 -5.65 -0.01
N PHE A 106 -4.70 -5.17 -1.24
CA PHE A 106 -5.96 -4.68 -1.76
C PHE A 106 -6.15 -5.10 -3.22
N THR A 107 -7.34 -5.62 -3.53
CA THR A 107 -7.68 -6.14 -4.86
C THR A 107 -8.15 -5.06 -5.84
N GLY A 108 -8.53 -3.88 -5.35
CA GLY A 108 -9.03 -2.79 -6.18
C GLY A 108 -7.90 -1.95 -6.81
N LYS A 109 -8.26 -1.19 -7.85
CA LYS A 109 -7.33 -0.32 -8.60
C LYS A 109 -7.22 1.12 -8.06
N VAL A 110 -8.10 1.50 -7.13
CA VAL A 110 -8.15 2.86 -6.57
C VAL A 110 -8.22 2.75 -5.06
N ALA A 111 -7.31 3.42 -4.34
CA ALA A 111 -7.30 3.41 -2.89
C ALA A 111 -8.59 4.03 -2.32
N PRO A 112 -9.28 3.37 -1.37
CA PRO A 112 -10.46 3.94 -0.72
C PRO A 112 -10.15 5.22 0.05
N ILE A 113 -11.20 5.98 0.39
CA ILE A 113 -11.07 7.16 1.26
C ILE A 113 -10.41 6.75 2.59
N GLY A 114 -9.43 7.54 3.03
CA GLY A 114 -8.65 7.25 4.24
C GLY A 114 -7.42 6.36 4.03
N TRP A 115 -7.14 5.97 2.78
CA TRP A 115 -5.96 5.20 2.37
C TRP A 115 -5.16 5.92 1.27
N ASN A 116 -3.90 5.53 1.10
CA ASN A 116 -3.06 5.83 -0.07
C ASN A 116 -2.56 4.56 -0.72
N ILE A 117 -2.16 4.64 -1.98
CA ILE A 117 -1.38 3.58 -2.64
C ILE A 117 0.06 3.67 -2.13
N CYS A 118 0.70 2.52 -1.90
CA CYS A 118 2.13 2.44 -1.56
C CYS A 118 3.00 2.64 -2.82
N ASP A 119 3.05 3.86 -3.34
CA ASP A 119 3.74 4.24 -4.59
C ASP A 119 4.96 5.17 -4.39
N GLY A 120 5.35 5.41 -3.14
CA GLY A 120 6.47 6.32 -2.82
C GLY A 120 6.10 7.80 -2.75
N THR A 121 4.85 8.18 -3.01
CA THR A 121 4.43 9.59 -2.96
C THR A 121 4.56 10.16 -1.53
N LYS A 122 4.97 11.42 -1.43
CA LYS A 122 5.03 12.11 -0.14
C LYS A 122 3.63 12.61 0.21
N ASP A 123 2.94 11.93 1.13
CA ASP A 123 1.74 12.47 1.76
C ASP A 123 2.10 13.08 3.11
N GLY A 124 2.01 14.40 3.23
CA GLY A 124 2.27 15.15 4.46
C GLY A 124 1.34 14.82 5.63
N LYS A 125 0.40 13.87 5.45
CA LYS A 125 -0.52 13.38 6.49
C LYS A 125 -0.01 12.14 7.23
N ILE A 126 1.07 11.51 6.75
CA ILE A 126 1.71 10.37 7.40
C ILE A 126 3.09 10.82 7.89
N ASP A 127 3.39 10.59 9.18
CA ASP A 127 4.67 11.00 9.80
C ASP A 127 5.91 10.36 9.14
N LYS A 128 5.70 9.34 8.30
CA LYS A 128 6.72 8.66 7.50
C LYS A 128 6.34 8.72 6.02
N SER A 129 7.36 8.84 5.17
CA SER A 129 7.20 8.73 3.72
C SER A 129 6.48 7.42 3.38
N ILE A 130 5.52 7.48 2.46
CA ILE A 130 4.86 6.29 1.92
C ILE A 130 5.93 5.43 1.24
N PRO A 131 6.02 4.13 1.53
CA PRO A 131 6.94 3.25 0.83
C PRO A 131 6.45 2.98 -0.60
N ASP A 132 7.38 2.80 -1.54
CA ASP A 132 7.06 2.26 -2.88
C ASP A 132 7.18 0.74 -2.85
N LEU A 133 6.03 0.05 -2.84
CA LEU A 133 5.92 -1.40 -2.77
C LEU A 133 5.52 -2.03 -4.11
N ARG A 134 5.48 -1.23 -5.19
CA ARG A 134 5.20 -1.76 -6.53
C ARG A 134 6.34 -2.67 -6.97
N GLU A 135 5.99 -3.82 -7.54
CA GLU A 135 6.95 -4.83 -7.99
C GLU A 135 7.92 -5.32 -6.91
N ARG A 136 7.48 -5.36 -5.64
CA ARG A 136 8.30 -5.83 -4.51
C ARG A 136 7.66 -6.99 -3.76
N PHE A 137 8.50 -7.93 -3.33
CA PHE A 137 8.14 -8.92 -2.32
C PHE A 137 8.48 -8.40 -0.93
N ILE A 138 7.55 -8.56 0.01
CA ILE A 138 7.71 -8.07 1.38
C ILE A 138 8.50 -9.10 2.20
N VAL A 139 9.53 -8.62 2.91
CA VAL A 139 10.33 -9.42 3.84
C VAL A 139 10.22 -8.83 5.24
N GLY A 140 10.14 -9.71 6.24
CA GLY A 140 10.05 -9.32 7.64
C GLY A 140 11.33 -8.65 8.13
N TYR A 141 11.18 -7.57 8.89
CA TYR A 141 12.29 -6.92 9.58
C TYR A 141 13.02 -7.89 10.52
N LYS A 142 14.36 -7.85 10.50
CA LYS A 142 15.21 -8.62 11.41
C LYS A 142 16.50 -7.85 11.73
N SER A 143 16.62 -7.44 13.00
CA SER A 143 17.64 -6.51 13.51
C SER A 143 19.10 -6.91 13.27
N LYS A 144 19.42 -8.21 13.19
CA LYS A 144 20.78 -8.73 12.98
C LYS A 144 20.91 -9.45 11.63
N SER A 145 20.40 -8.83 10.58
CA SER A 145 20.46 -9.34 9.21
C SER A 145 20.54 -8.20 8.20
N GLU A 146 20.62 -8.53 6.91
CA GLU A 146 20.45 -7.57 5.80
C GLU A 146 19.08 -6.84 5.82
N TYR A 147 18.10 -7.39 6.55
CA TYR A 147 16.75 -6.81 6.75
C TYR A 147 16.63 -5.97 8.04
N ASN A 148 17.73 -5.40 8.53
CA ASN A 148 17.80 -4.64 9.79
C ASN A 148 17.36 -3.17 9.71
N LYS A 149 16.86 -2.73 8.56
CA LYS A 149 16.39 -1.36 8.37
C LYS A 149 15.11 -1.35 7.53
N ILE A 150 14.09 -0.68 8.05
CA ILE A 150 12.81 -0.50 7.35
C ILE A 150 13.05 0.30 6.07
N GLY A 151 12.52 -0.20 4.95
CA GLY A 151 12.69 0.39 3.64
C GLY A 151 13.96 -0.05 2.90
N ASN A 152 14.77 -0.93 3.46
CA ASN A 152 15.81 -1.60 2.67
C ASN A 152 15.16 -2.38 1.51
N THR A 153 15.74 -2.25 0.31
CA THR A 153 15.30 -2.95 -0.90
C THR A 153 16.45 -3.77 -1.47
N GLY A 154 16.13 -4.86 -2.15
CA GLY A 154 17.09 -5.71 -2.85
C GLY A 154 16.38 -6.71 -3.75
N GLY A 155 17.14 -7.68 -4.25
CA GLY A 155 16.66 -8.71 -5.15
C GLY A 155 16.59 -8.29 -6.61
N THR A 156 16.41 -9.28 -7.48
CA THR A 156 16.32 -9.12 -8.93
C THR A 156 15.20 -10.01 -9.47
N ASN A 157 14.40 -9.49 -10.40
CA ASN A 157 13.37 -10.27 -11.10
C ASN A 157 14.00 -11.28 -12.06
N VAL A 158 15.18 -10.94 -12.58
CA VAL A 158 15.91 -11.72 -13.57
C VAL A 158 17.34 -11.92 -13.08
N GLN A 159 17.80 -13.16 -13.11
CA GLN A 159 19.15 -13.54 -12.71
C GLN A 159 19.89 -14.16 -13.89
N LYS A 160 21.22 -14.07 -13.88
CA LYS A 160 22.11 -14.71 -14.86
C LYS A 160 23.04 -15.68 -14.14
N ILE A 161 23.27 -16.84 -14.74
CA ILE A 161 24.35 -17.73 -14.31
C ILE A 161 25.61 -17.26 -15.04
N THR A 162 26.51 -16.64 -14.30
CA THR A 162 27.85 -16.26 -14.81
C THR A 162 28.80 -17.45 -14.73
N ILE A 163 29.93 -17.36 -15.43
CA ILE A 163 30.98 -18.39 -15.40
C ILE A 163 31.42 -18.69 -13.96
N ASP A 164 31.53 -17.66 -13.10
CA ASP A 164 31.88 -17.81 -11.68
C ASP A 164 30.87 -18.62 -10.86
N ASN A 165 29.63 -18.74 -11.34
CA ASN A 165 28.55 -19.47 -10.70
C ASN A 165 28.37 -20.90 -11.26
N ILE A 166 29.21 -21.33 -12.21
CA ILE A 166 29.15 -22.68 -12.76
C ILE A 166 30.01 -23.61 -11.87
N PRO A 167 29.47 -24.76 -11.42
CA PRO A 167 30.26 -25.73 -10.66
C PRO A 167 31.52 -26.20 -11.41
N SER A 168 32.57 -26.48 -10.65
CA SER A 168 33.80 -27.08 -11.19
C SER A 168 33.47 -28.41 -11.88
N HIS A 169 33.93 -28.56 -13.11
CA HIS A 169 33.76 -29.77 -13.92
C HIS A 169 34.99 -29.99 -14.80
N SER A 170 35.17 -31.22 -15.29
CA SER A 170 36.29 -31.58 -16.17
C SER A 170 35.79 -32.35 -17.39
N HIS A 171 36.56 -32.27 -18.48
CA HIS A 171 36.33 -33.05 -19.69
C HIS A 171 37.54 -33.96 -19.93
N THR A 172 37.27 -35.22 -20.24
CA THR A 172 38.29 -36.17 -20.68
C THR A 172 38.10 -36.43 -22.16
N ILE A 173 39.08 -36.02 -22.97
CA ILE A 173 39.13 -36.41 -24.38
C ILE A 173 39.63 -37.86 -24.42
N LYS A 174 38.76 -38.78 -24.84
CA LYS A 174 39.17 -40.15 -25.15
C LYS A 174 39.80 -40.16 -26.54
N ILE A 175 41.02 -40.67 -26.58
CA ILE A 175 41.81 -40.78 -27.80
C ILE A 175 41.76 -42.24 -28.23
N ASP A 176 41.45 -42.50 -29.50
CA ASP A 176 41.72 -43.80 -30.10
C ASP A 176 43.24 -43.88 -30.32
N GLY A 177 43.90 -44.77 -29.59
CA GLY A 177 45.34 -44.93 -29.61
C GLY A 177 45.84 -45.61 -30.88
N GLU A 178 46.52 -46.74 -30.71
CA GLU A 178 47.15 -47.48 -31.82
C GLU A 178 46.11 -47.99 -32.83
N HIS A 179 46.11 -47.43 -34.05
CA HIS A 179 45.24 -47.89 -35.13
C HIS A 179 46.00 -48.02 -36.46
N THR A 180 45.36 -48.67 -37.43
CA THR A 180 45.86 -48.85 -38.80
C THR A 180 44.85 -48.28 -39.80
N HIS A 181 45.35 -47.81 -40.95
CA HIS A 181 44.52 -47.41 -42.07
C HIS A 181 44.58 -48.47 -43.17
N ASN A 182 43.47 -48.72 -43.84
CA ASN A 182 43.43 -49.60 -45.00
C ASN A 182 43.76 -48.82 -46.28
N ILE A 183 44.68 -49.36 -47.08
CA ILE A 183 44.99 -48.83 -48.40
C ILE A 183 44.57 -49.88 -49.42
N SER A 184 43.67 -49.49 -50.32
CA SER A 184 43.28 -50.34 -51.45
C SER A 184 44.27 -50.15 -52.59
N LEU A 185 45.02 -51.20 -52.92
CA LEU A 185 45.92 -51.18 -54.07
C LEU A 185 45.16 -51.62 -55.32
N GLY A 186 45.02 -50.70 -56.28
CA GLY A 186 44.45 -50.99 -57.58
C GLY A 186 45.25 -52.08 -58.29
N ARG A 187 44.55 -53.08 -58.87
CA ARG A 187 45.16 -54.12 -59.68
C ARG A 187 45.74 -53.51 -60.96
N TYR A 188 47.03 -53.19 -60.96
CA TYR A 188 47.74 -52.97 -62.21
C TYR A 188 48.02 -54.34 -62.83
N LYS A 189 47.25 -54.68 -63.86
CA LYS A 189 47.68 -55.68 -64.83
C LYS A 189 48.43 -54.91 -65.90
N ASP A 190 49.76 -54.90 -65.83
CA ASP A 190 50.62 -54.56 -66.97
C ASP A 190 50.35 -55.60 -68.07
N ARG A 191 49.26 -55.39 -68.80
CA ARG A 191 48.96 -56.09 -70.03
C ARG A 191 49.89 -55.55 -71.10
N ARG A 192 51.05 -56.22 -71.20
CA ARG A 192 51.97 -56.26 -72.36
C ARG A 192 52.59 -54.93 -72.79
N GLY A 193 53.91 -54.95 -72.91
CA GLY A 193 54.59 -54.29 -74.02
C GLY A 193 55.79 -53.45 -73.65
N SER A 194 56.96 -54.07 -73.56
CA SER A 194 58.12 -53.73 -74.40
C SER A 194 59.36 -54.44 -73.83
N ILE A 195 59.95 -55.34 -74.63
CA ILE A 195 61.11 -56.17 -74.27
C ILE A 195 62.42 -55.36 -74.43
N ASN A 196 62.36 -54.06 -74.67
CA ASN A 196 63.55 -53.27 -75.06
C ASN A 196 63.93 -52.22 -74.01
N ASN A 197 64.06 -52.60 -72.74
CA ASN A 197 64.76 -51.75 -71.76
C ASN A 197 65.68 -52.59 -70.85
N PRO A 198 67.02 -52.48 -70.99
CA PRO A 198 67.98 -53.33 -70.28
C PRO A 198 68.09 -53.05 -68.77
N TRP A 199 67.33 -52.06 -68.26
CA TRP A 199 67.32 -51.66 -66.85
C TRP A 199 66.10 -52.15 -66.05
N LYS A 200 65.32 -53.09 -66.59
CA LYS A 200 64.22 -53.74 -65.85
C LYS A 200 64.56 -55.21 -65.60
N GLY A 201 64.99 -55.50 -64.37
CA GLY A 201 65.03 -56.85 -63.84
C GLY A 201 63.69 -57.54 -64.09
N ASN A 202 63.75 -58.76 -64.61
CA ASN A 202 62.60 -59.56 -65.01
C ASN A 202 61.82 -60.04 -63.77
N SER A 203 61.07 -59.14 -63.13
CA SER A 203 60.18 -59.49 -62.03
C SER A 203 58.76 -59.52 -62.54
N ARG A 204 58.26 -60.72 -62.86
CA ARG A 204 56.83 -60.99 -63.01
C ARG A 204 56.17 -60.89 -61.64
N ARG A 205 56.04 -59.67 -61.11
CA ARG A 205 55.20 -59.44 -59.93
C ARG A 205 53.80 -59.11 -60.42
N THR A 206 52.96 -60.14 -60.54
CA THR A 206 51.53 -59.95 -60.44
C THR A 206 51.27 -59.37 -59.06
N ILE A 207 51.11 -58.04 -58.95
CA ILE A 207 50.60 -57.45 -57.71
C ILE A 207 49.12 -57.83 -57.69
N ASN A 208 48.79 -58.90 -56.99
CA ASN A 208 47.42 -59.22 -56.66
C ASN A 208 46.88 -58.05 -55.83
N GLY A 209 46.22 -57.10 -56.49
CA GLY A 209 45.55 -56.02 -55.80
C GLY A 209 44.59 -56.61 -54.77
N GLY A 210 44.66 -56.04 -53.58
CA GLY A 210 44.03 -56.45 -52.34
C GLY A 210 44.05 -55.28 -51.34
N THR A 211 43.46 -55.50 -50.18
CA THR A 211 43.50 -54.53 -49.09
C THR A 211 44.79 -54.74 -48.31
N GLU A 212 45.66 -53.74 -48.32
CA GLU A 212 46.84 -53.70 -47.46
C GLU A 212 46.56 -52.77 -46.27
N TYR A 213 47.26 -52.99 -45.16
CA TYR A 213 47.15 -52.12 -43.98
C TYR A 213 48.45 -51.33 -43.82
N THR A 214 48.35 -50.07 -43.42
CA THR A 214 49.52 -49.34 -42.93
C THR A 214 50.09 -50.08 -41.73
N LYS A 215 51.39 -49.89 -41.47
CA LYS A 215 51.93 -50.28 -40.16
C LYS A 215 51.14 -49.55 -39.07
N TYR A 216 51.06 -50.15 -37.91
CA TYR A 216 50.56 -49.45 -36.73
C TYR A 216 51.30 -48.13 -36.60
N ALA A 217 50.54 -47.04 -36.49
CA ALA A 217 51.09 -45.69 -36.40
C ALA A 217 51.78 -45.41 -35.05
N GLY A 218 51.84 -46.41 -34.16
CA GLY A 218 52.23 -46.23 -32.77
C GLY A 218 51.13 -45.53 -31.97
N ASN A 219 51.39 -45.30 -30.68
CA ASN A 219 50.46 -44.61 -29.80
C ASN A 219 50.53 -43.09 -30.07
N HIS A 220 49.56 -42.54 -30.81
CA HIS A 220 49.44 -41.10 -31.06
C HIS A 220 48.05 -40.58 -30.69
N SER A 221 47.93 -39.25 -30.58
CA SER A 221 46.69 -38.58 -30.17
C SER A 221 46.12 -37.67 -31.24
N HIS A 222 44.82 -37.80 -31.51
CA HIS A 222 44.03 -36.79 -32.20
C HIS A 222 43.50 -35.80 -31.14
N GLY A 223 44.28 -34.75 -30.87
CA GLY A 223 43.86 -33.70 -29.95
C GLY A 223 42.56 -33.02 -30.41
N GLY A 224 41.69 -32.66 -29.47
CA GLY A 224 40.47 -31.86 -29.68
C GLY A 224 40.49 -30.60 -28.82
N ASN A 225 39.73 -29.58 -29.21
CA ASN A 225 39.64 -28.31 -28.49
C ASN A 225 38.30 -28.22 -27.73
N VAL A 226 38.32 -27.94 -26.42
CA VAL A 226 37.11 -27.80 -25.60
C VAL A 226 36.79 -26.32 -25.45
N VAL A 227 35.67 -25.86 -26.01
CA VAL A 227 35.22 -24.46 -25.89
C VAL A 227 33.69 -24.34 -26.03
N LYS A 228 33.03 -24.03 -24.93
CA LYS A 228 32.14 -22.87 -24.75
C LYS A 228 31.72 -22.87 -23.29
N THR A 229 31.79 -21.71 -22.64
CA THR A 229 31.38 -21.55 -21.24
C THR A 229 30.49 -20.33 -21.13
N GLY A 230 29.46 -20.41 -20.27
CA GLY A 230 28.66 -19.26 -19.82
C GLY A 230 27.90 -18.50 -20.90
N ASP A 231 26.75 -19.01 -21.32
CA ASP A 231 25.84 -18.30 -22.24
C ASP A 231 25.23 -17.03 -21.61
N ASN A 232 25.33 -16.86 -20.29
CA ASN A 232 24.79 -15.72 -19.52
C ASN A 232 23.31 -15.44 -19.81
N THR A 233 22.58 -16.46 -20.27
CA THR A 233 21.15 -16.37 -20.59
C THR A 233 20.39 -16.01 -19.31
N PRO A 234 19.66 -14.89 -19.29
CA PRO A 234 18.87 -14.52 -18.13
C PRO A 234 17.69 -15.48 -17.94
N TYR A 235 17.37 -15.79 -16.68
CA TYR A 235 16.18 -16.55 -16.31
C TYR A 235 15.36 -15.79 -15.27
N ASP A 236 14.06 -16.08 -15.24
CA ASP A 236 13.13 -15.49 -14.27
C ASP A 236 13.39 -16.07 -12.87
N ASN A 237 13.66 -15.19 -11.91
CA ASN A 237 13.95 -15.55 -10.52
C ASN A 237 12.71 -15.41 -9.62
N ARG A 238 11.54 -15.09 -10.18
CA ARG A 238 10.31 -14.88 -9.41
C ARG A 238 9.61 -16.23 -9.17
N PRO A 239 9.18 -16.51 -7.92
CA PRO A 239 8.25 -17.61 -7.67
C PRO A 239 6.88 -17.29 -8.29
N PRO A 240 5.98 -18.27 -8.44
CA PRO A 240 4.60 -18.01 -8.82
C PRO A 240 3.98 -16.92 -7.92
N TYR A 241 3.41 -15.88 -8.52
CA TYR A 241 2.89 -14.72 -7.81
C TYR A 241 1.47 -14.35 -8.26
N TYR A 242 0.73 -13.70 -7.37
CA TYR A 242 -0.56 -13.09 -7.64
C TYR A 242 -0.47 -11.59 -7.35
N VAL A 243 -1.01 -10.76 -8.24
CA VAL A 243 -0.85 -9.31 -8.18
C VAL A 243 -1.96 -8.68 -7.35
N LEU A 244 -1.57 -8.05 -6.24
CA LEU A 244 -2.40 -7.18 -5.40
C LEU A 244 -1.75 -5.81 -5.28
N MET A 245 -2.57 -4.79 -5.02
CA MET A 245 -2.06 -3.47 -4.69
C MET A 245 -1.81 -3.37 -3.19
N TYR A 246 -0.70 -2.74 -2.80
CA TYR A 246 -0.50 -2.34 -1.41
C TYR A 246 -1.07 -0.95 -1.17
N ILE A 247 -1.88 -0.83 -0.11
CA ILE A 247 -2.41 0.46 0.36
C ILE A 247 -2.01 0.70 1.82
N ILE A 248 -1.82 1.96 2.19
CA ILE A 248 -1.42 2.40 3.53
C ILE A 248 -2.47 3.31 4.17
N LYS A 249 -2.73 3.13 5.46
CA LYS A 249 -3.70 3.93 6.22
C LYS A 249 -3.15 5.34 6.50
N LYS A 250 -3.91 6.36 6.09
CA LYS A 250 -3.67 7.79 6.41
C LYS A 250 -3.98 8.15 7.85
#